data_AF-R7T3H9-F1
#
_entry.id   AF-R7T3H9-F1
#
_cell.length_a   1.000
_cell.length_b   1.000
_cell.length_c   1.000
_cell.angle_alpha   90.00
_cell.angle_beta   90.00
_cell.angle_gamma   90.00
#
_symmetry.space_group_name_H-M   'P 1'
#
loop_
_entity.id
_entity.type
_entity.pdbx_description
1 polymer ?
#
loop_
_entity_poly.entity_id
_entity_poly.type
_entity_poly.pdbx_seq_one_letter_code
_entity_poly.pdbx_strand_id
1 'polypeptide(L)'
;YDAFVSYDFKDFPWVRHELMVELEQKRNFKLCVPHRDFPGGEVLVEIIVDSIHKSRKTILLLTPEFVKSHWCEFEFRMARNKLFDSGNDVIMAVILKPLPSGCVSGSLYQVLNRKLYLEWVEDNADAKDLFWAKLSDALTVINTRYQSL
;
A
#
# COMPACT_ATOMS: atom_id res chain seq x y z
N TYR A 1 -12.47 -5.59 -0.90
CA TYR A 1 -11.20 -5.84 -1.59
C TYR A 1 -10.23 -6.46 -0.61
N ASP A 2 -9.27 -7.22 -1.11
CA ASP A 2 -8.20 -7.78 -0.27
C ASP A 2 -7.20 -6.67 0.08
N ALA A 3 -6.86 -5.82 -0.88
CA ALA A 3 -6.07 -4.63 -0.64
C ALA A 3 -6.48 -3.42 -1.48
N PHE A 4 -6.39 -2.23 -0.90
CA PHE A 4 -6.33 -0.96 -1.63
C PHE A 4 -4.87 -0.67 -2.00
N VAL A 5 -4.60 -0.14 -3.20
CA VAL A 5 -3.23 0.20 -3.61
C VAL A 5 -3.08 1.72 -3.71
N SER A 6 -2.23 2.28 -2.85
CA SER A 6 -1.86 3.69 -2.85
C SER A 6 -0.47 3.87 -3.45
N TYR A 7 -0.38 4.67 -4.51
CA TYR A 7 0.84 4.88 -5.30
C TYR A 7 0.79 6.22 -6.04
N ASP A 8 1.96 6.72 -6.48
CA ASP A 8 2.02 7.88 -7.38
C ASP A 8 1.56 7.46 -8.77
N PHE A 9 0.75 8.27 -9.44
CA PHE A 9 0.14 7.84 -10.70
C PHE A 9 1.13 7.47 -11.80
N LYS A 10 2.36 7.99 -11.75
CA LYS A 10 3.45 7.61 -12.66
C LYS A 10 3.89 6.16 -12.52
N ASP A 11 3.64 5.54 -11.37
CA ASP A 11 3.98 4.14 -11.10
C ASP A 11 2.86 3.16 -11.55
N PHE A 12 1.77 3.66 -12.15
CA PHE A 12 0.70 2.82 -12.70
C PHE A 12 1.18 1.72 -13.67
N PRO A 13 2.17 1.96 -14.57
CA PRO A 13 2.68 0.91 -15.43
C PRO A 13 3.21 -0.30 -14.64
N TRP A 14 3.92 -0.08 -13.53
CA TRP A 14 4.38 -1.18 -12.67
C TRP A 14 3.21 -1.85 -11.97
N VAL A 15 2.26 -1.07 -11.43
CA VAL A 15 1.04 -1.61 -10.80
C VAL A 15 0.28 -2.54 -11.75
N ARG A 16 0.10 -2.10 -13.00
CA ARG A 16 -0.66 -2.83 -14.01
C ARG A 16 0.03 -4.11 -14.46
N HIS A 17 1.33 -4.05 -14.74
CA HIS A 17 2.04 -5.15 -15.39
C HIS A 17 2.71 -6.12 -14.40
N GLU A 18 3.00 -5.68 -13.18
CA GLU A 18 3.62 -6.52 -12.13
C GLU A 18 2.60 -6.84 -11.04
N LEU A 19 2.18 -5.85 -10.25
CA LEU A 19 1.37 -6.07 -9.04
C LEU A 19 0.04 -6.76 -9.33
N MET A 20 -0.71 -6.26 -10.32
CA MET A 20 -2.02 -6.80 -10.67
C MET A 20 -1.91 -8.19 -11.30
N VAL A 21 -0.89 -8.42 -12.13
CA VAL A 21 -0.65 -9.75 -12.74
C VAL A 21 -0.36 -10.78 -11.64
N GLU A 22 0.54 -10.45 -10.71
CA GLU A 22 0.93 -11.37 -9.65
C GLU A 22 -0.19 -11.59 -8.63
N LEU A 23 -0.79 -10.52 -8.11
CA LEU A 23 -1.77 -10.67 -7.04
C LEU A 23 -3.15 -11.09 -7.56
N GLU A 24 -3.67 -10.48 -8.64
CA GLU A 24 -5.03 -10.78 -9.11
C GLU A 24 -5.08 -12.05 -9.97
N GLN A 25 -4.17 -12.20 -10.94
CA GLN A 25 -4.26 -13.30 -11.90
C GLN A 25 -3.66 -14.60 -11.37
N LYS A 26 -2.50 -14.55 -10.72
CA LYS A 26 -1.79 -15.76 -10.25
C LYS A 26 -2.22 -16.20 -8.85
N ARG A 27 -2.61 -15.25 -7.99
CA ARG A 27 -2.85 -15.49 -6.56
C ARG A 27 -4.27 -15.21 -6.10
N ASN A 28 -5.13 -14.79 -7.04
CA ASN A 28 -6.57 -14.61 -6.84
C ASN A 28 -6.96 -13.61 -5.74
N PHE A 29 -6.13 -12.58 -5.54
CA PHE A 29 -6.50 -11.41 -4.74
C PHE A 29 -7.38 -10.45 -5.55
N LYS A 30 -8.23 -9.70 -4.87
CA LYS A 30 -9.06 -8.63 -5.42
C LYS A 30 -8.52 -7.28 -4.96
N LEU A 31 -7.83 -6.56 -5.84
CA LEU A 31 -7.27 -5.25 -5.52
C LEU A 31 -8.25 -4.12 -5.85
N CYS A 32 -8.21 -3.04 -5.06
CA CYS A 32 -8.81 -1.76 -5.39
C CYS A 32 -7.71 -0.83 -5.91
N VAL A 33 -7.71 -0.58 -7.21
CA VAL A 33 -6.69 0.21 -7.92
C VAL A 33 -7.31 1.51 -8.42
N PRO A 34 -6.93 2.69 -7.89
CA PRO A 34 -7.51 3.98 -8.27
C PRO A 34 -7.69 4.20 -9.77
N HIS A 35 -6.65 3.98 -10.59
CA HIS A 35 -6.72 4.15 -12.05
C HIS A 35 -7.76 3.29 -12.77
N ARG A 36 -8.15 2.14 -12.20
CA ARG A 36 -9.10 1.20 -12.81
C ARG A 36 -10.49 1.34 -12.19
N ASP A 37 -10.53 1.45 -10.87
CA ASP A 37 -11.74 1.24 -10.09
C ASP A 37 -12.43 2.55 -9.67
N PHE A 38 -11.78 3.70 -9.83
CA PHE A 38 -12.40 4.98 -9.50
C PHE A 38 -13.20 5.52 -10.68
N PRO A 39 -14.30 6.23 -10.41
CA PRO A 39 -15.02 6.94 -11.47
C PRO A 39 -14.09 7.96 -12.14
N GLY A 40 -14.20 8.09 -13.46
CA GLY A 40 -13.42 9.08 -14.20
C GLY A 40 -13.70 10.51 -13.72
N GLY A 41 -12.65 11.34 -13.66
CA GLY A 41 -12.73 12.71 -13.14
C GLY A 41 -11.77 12.94 -11.98
N GLU A 42 -12.03 13.99 -11.20
CA GLU A 42 -11.26 14.28 -9.99
C GLU A 42 -11.53 13.23 -8.92
N VAL A 43 -10.46 12.69 -8.33
CA VAL A 43 -10.55 11.69 -7.28
C VAL A 43 -10.85 12.37 -5.96
N LEU A 44 -12.10 12.24 -5.52
CA LEU A 44 -12.54 12.78 -4.23
C LEU A 44 -11.89 12.01 -3.07
N VAL A 45 -11.58 12.73 -1.99
CA VAL A 45 -10.98 12.16 -0.78
C VAL A 45 -11.87 11.06 -0.18
N GLU A 46 -13.19 11.25 -0.25
CA GLU A 46 -14.18 10.32 0.27
C GLU A 46 -14.11 8.96 -0.43
N ILE A 47 -13.83 8.94 -1.74
CA ILE A 47 -13.66 7.71 -2.51
C ILE A 47 -12.44 6.94 -1.99
N ILE A 48 -11.32 7.63 -1.77
CA ILE A 48 -10.10 7.00 -1.26
C ILE A 48 -10.33 6.40 0.14
N VAL A 49 -10.96 7.17 1.02
CA VAL A 49 -11.27 6.71 2.39
C VAL A 49 -12.21 5.51 2.35
N ASP A 50 -13.25 5.54 1.52
CA ASP A 50 -14.18 4.43 1.35
C ASP A 50 -13.50 3.19 0.76
N SER A 51 -12.63 3.35 -0.23
CA SER A 51 -11.82 2.27 -0.79
C SER A 51 -10.91 1.62 0.24
N ILE A 52 -10.32 2.42 1.14
CA ILE A 52 -9.50 1.92 2.25
C ILE A 52 -10.36 1.12 3.24
N HIS A 53 -11.52 1.63 3.64
CA HIS A 53 -12.44 0.90 4.54
C HIS A 53 -13.00 -0.38 3.92
N LYS A 54 -13.26 -0.38 2.61
CA LYS A 54 -13.72 -1.55 1.85
C LYS A 54 -12.60 -2.56 1.56
N SER A 55 -11.38 -2.27 2.00
CA SER A 55 -10.20 -3.13 1.81
C SER A 55 -9.71 -3.69 3.15
N ARG A 56 -9.25 -4.96 3.17
CA ARG A 56 -8.69 -5.53 4.41
C ARG A 56 -7.31 -4.95 4.74
N LYS A 57 -6.54 -4.63 3.70
CA LYS A 57 -5.21 -4.03 3.78
C LYS A 57 -5.12 -2.84 2.82
N THR A 58 -4.08 -2.04 2.99
CA THR A 58 -3.64 -0.97 2.12
C THR A 58 -2.18 -1.21 1.80
N ILE A 59 -1.87 -1.41 0.52
CA ILE A 59 -0.51 -1.46 0.01
C ILE A 59 -0.07 -0.03 -0.29
N LEU A 60 1.04 0.40 0.31
CA LEU A 60 1.68 1.66 -0.02
C LEU A 60 2.88 1.40 -0.91
N LEU A 61 2.82 1.78 -2.18
CA LEU A 61 3.98 1.74 -3.06
C LEU A 61 4.81 3.00 -2.86
N LEU A 62 5.90 2.85 -2.11
CA LEU A 62 6.83 3.92 -1.80
C LEU A 62 7.86 4.06 -2.91
N THR A 63 7.81 5.22 -3.54
CA THR A 63 8.81 5.77 -4.48
C THR A 63 9.19 7.17 -4.02
N PRO A 64 10.32 7.74 -4.50
CA PRO A 64 10.67 9.12 -4.22
C PRO A 64 9.53 10.11 -4.56
N GLU A 65 8.82 9.86 -5.68
CA GLU A 65 7.69 10.66 -6.13
C GLU A 65 6.51 10.58 -5.15
N PHE A 66 6.16 9.37 -4.70
CA PHE A 66 5.10 9.15 -3.72
C PHE A 66 5.40 9.85 -2.39
N VAL A 67 6.62 9.69 -1.86
CA VAL A 67 7.01 10.32 -0.59
C VAL A 67 6.98 11.84 -0.69
N LYS A 68 7.40 12.40 -1.82
CA LYS A 68 7.43 13.85 -2.04
C LYS A 68 6.03 14.46 -2.22
N SER A 69 5.12 13.77 -2.89
CA SER A 69 3.88 14.40 -3.41
C SER A 69 2.60 13.85 -2.79
N HIS A 70 2.62 12.63 -2.26
CA HIS A 70 1.40 11.91 -1.86
C HIS A 70 1.40 11.43 -0.41
N TRP A 71 2.58 11.23 0.21
CA TRP A 71 2.66 10.75 1.59
C TRP A 71 1.92 11.65 2.58
N CYS A 72 2.18 12.96 2.55
CA CYS A 72 1.58 13.91 3.48
C CYS A 72 0.04 13.92 3.37
N GLU A 73 -0.49 13.86 2.14
CA GLU A 73 -1.93 13.80 1.91
C GLU A 73 -2.52 12.46 2.39
N PHE A 74 -1.86 11.35 2.07
CA PHE A 74 -2.26 10.03 2.56
C PHE A 74 -2.27 10.00 4.09
N GLU A 75 -1.21 10.50 4.73
CA GLU A 75 -1.10 10.59 6.18
C GLU A 75 -2.25 11.39 6.79
N PHE A 76 -2.51 12.58 6.25
CA PHE A 76 -3.60 13.43 6.71
C PHE A 76 -4.97 12.73 6.61
N ARG A 77 -5.22 12.02 5.50
CA ARG A 77 -6.45 11.24 5.30
C ARG A 77 -6.55 10.10 6.30
N MET A 78 -5.45 9.40 6.59
CA MET A 78 -5.43 8.31 7.57
C MET A 78 -5.65 8.83 9.00
N ALA A 79 -5.00 9.93 9.37
CA ALA A 79 -5.16 10.55 10.69
C ALA A 79 -6.59 11.05 10.92
N ARG A 80 -7.17 11.78 9.96
CA ARG A 80 -8.54 12.32 10.04
C ARG A 80 -9.58 11.22 10.25
N ASN A 81 -9.38 10.06 9.63
CA ASN A 81 -10.30 8.93 9.72
C ASN A 81 -9.91 7.92 10.82
N LYS A 82 -8.94 8.25 11.69
CA LYS A 82 -8.43 7.39 12.78
C LYS A 82 -7.95 6.01 12.31
N LEU A 83 -7.48 5.93 11.06
CA LEU A 83 -7.04 4.68 10.44
C LEU A 83 -5.64 4.26 10.91
N PHE A 84 -4.80 5.19 11.37
CA PHE A 84 -3.50 4.86 11.99
C PHE A 84 -3.61 4.32 13.42
N ASP A 85 -4.59 4.79 14.20
CA ASP A 85 -4.72 4.49 15.64
C ASP A 85 -5.46 3.18 15.93
N SER A 86 -6.05 2.55 14.91
CA SER A 86 -6.94 1.40 15.10
C SER A 86 -6.23 0.11 15.54
N GLY A 87 -4.90 0.11 15.69
CA GLY A 87 -4.12 -1.08 16.09
C GLY A 87 -4.18 -2.26 15.11
N ASN A 88 -4.87 -2.12 13.98
CA ASN A 88 -4.98 -3.12 12.95
C ASN A 88 -3.76 -2.98 12.02
N ASP A 89 -3.06 -4.06 11.73
CA ASP A 89 -1.99 -4.12 10.72
C ASP A 89 -2.57 -3.94 9.29
N VAL A 90 -3.16 -2.79 9.01
CA VAL A 90 -3.82 -2.49 7.75
C VAL A 90 -2.84 -2.04 6.67
N ILE A 91 -1.63 -1.60 7.00
CA ILE A 91 -0.69 -1.05 6.02
C ILE A 91 0.44 -2.04 5.73
N MET A 92 0.65 -2.34 4.45
CA MET A 92 1.80 -3.07 3.93
C MET A 92 2.60 -2.12 3.03
N ALA A 93 3.75 -1.66 3.50
CA ALA A 93 4.61 -0.80 2.70
C ALA A 93 5.46 -1.62 1.72
N VAL A 94 5.57 -1.14 0.49
CA VAL A 94 6.43 -1.72 -0.54
C VAL A 94 7.35 -0.62 -1.02
N ILE A 95 8.64 -0.73 -0.74
CA ILE A 95 9.66 0.15 -1.29
C ILE A 95 9.91 -0.31 -2.72
N LEU A 96 9.29 0.37 -3.67
CA LEU A 96 9.39 0.04 -5.10
C LEU A 96 10.68 0.59 -5.71
N LYS A 97 11.12 1.76 -5.23
CA LYS A 97 12.36 2.42 -5.64
C LYS A 97 13.13 2.89 -4.39
N PRO A 98 14.46 2.92 -4.41
CA PRO A 98 15.25 3.41 -3.29
C PRO A 98 14.80 4.81 -2.85
N LEU A 99 14.55 4.98 -1.56
CA LEU A 99 14.10 6.25 -0.99
C LEU A 99 15.33 7.11 -0.62
N PRO A 100 15.32 8.43 -0.92
CA PRO A 100 16.43 9.31 -0.55
C PRO A 100 16.67 9.33 0.97
N SER A 101 17.93 9.43 1.38
CA SER A 101 18.29 9.60 2.79
C SER A 101 17.59 10.83 3.39
N GLY A 102 16.95 10.66 4.54
CA GLY A 102 16.26 11.73 5.26
C GLY A 102 14.84 12.07 4.77
N CYS A 103 14.34 11.44 3.70
CA CYS A 103 12.93 11.63 3.30
C CYS A 103 11.94 10.84 4.17
N VAL A 104 12.44 9.83 4.89
CA VAL A 104 11.66 9.04 5.85
C VAL A 104 11.67 9.75 7.20
N SER A 105 10.58 10.44 7.52
CA SER A 105 10.41 11.13 8.82
C SER A 105 9.00 10.94 9.37
N GLY A 106 8.80 11.28 10.64
CA GLY A 106 7.47 11.27 11.27
C GLY A 106 6.77 9.91 11.23
N SER A 107 5.51 9.90 10.80
CA SER A 107 4.70 8.68 10.70
C SER A 107 5.22 7.69 9.65
N LEU A 108 5.89 8.14 8.58
CA LEU A 108 6.48 7.23 7.59
C LEU A 108 7.57 6.40 8.22
N TYR A 109 8.40 7.03 9.06
CA TYR A 109 9.38 6.32 9.86
C TYR A 109 8.71 5.30 10.78
N GLN A 110 7.58 5.63 11.40
CA GLN A 110 6.86 4.66 12.25
C GLN A 110 6.33 3.45 11.46
N VAL A 111 5.82 3.67 10.24
CA VAL A 111 5.39 2.58 9.35
C VAL A 111 6.57 1.69 8.99
N LEU A 112 7.69 2.27 8.56
CA LEU A 112 8.87 1.51 8.13
C LEU A 112 9.60 0.84 9.32
N ASN A 113 9.70 1.51 10.47
CA ASN A 113 10.41 1.00 11.64
C ASN A 113 9.68 -0.16 12.33
N ARG A 114 8.37 -0.32 12.10
CA ARG A 114 7.62 -1.53 12.48
C ARG A 114 8.03 -2.77 11.67
N LYS A 115 8.96 -2.65 10.72
CA LYS A 115 9.40 -3.70 9.77
C LYS A 115 8.26 -4.27 8.91
N LEU A 116 7.19 -3.49 8.74
CA LEU A 116 6.06 -3.83 7.88
C LEU A 116 6.30 -3.34 6.44
N TYR A 117 7.49 -3.62 5.91
CA TYR A 117 7.84 -3.26 4.55
C TYR A 117 8.53 -4.40 3.79
N LEU A 118 8.32 -4.40 2.48
CA LEU A 118 9.03 -5.25 1.53
C LEU A 118 9.75 -4.37 0.52
N GLU A 119 10.92 -4.78 0.07
CA GLU A 119 11.68 -4.08 -0.95
C GLU A 119 11.57 -4.83 -2.27
N TRP A 120 11.27 -4.11 -3.34
CA TRP A 120 11.28 -4.64 -4.69
C TRP A 120 12.72 -4.68 -5.23
N VAL A 121 13.11 -5.82 -5.82
CA VAL A 121 14.42 -5.99 -6.45
C VAL A 121 14.20 -6.38 -7.91
N GLU A 122 14.58 -5.50 -8.83
CA GLU A 122 14.23 -5.64 -10.24
C GLU A 122 15.05 -6.72 -10.97
N ASP A 123 16.32 -6.88 -10.63
CA ASP A 123 17.26 -7.75 -11.37
C ASP A 123 17.58 -9.07 -10.65
N ASN A 124 16.63 -9.60 -9.86
CA ASN A 124 16.83 -10.86 -9.15
C ASN A 124 15.52 -11.68 -9.08
N ALA A 125 15.46 -12.77 -9.84
CA ALA A 125 14.27 -13.61 -9.94
C ALA A 125 13.89 -14.27 -8.59
N ASP A 126 14.86 -14.85 -7.87
CA ASP A 126 14.61 -15.48 -6.57
C ASP A 126 14.10 -14.46 -5.54
N ALA A 127 14.63 -13.23 -5.58
CA ALA A 127 14.18 -12.15 -4.70
C ALA A 127 12.75 -11.70 -5.05
N LYS A 128 12.36 -11.67 -6.32
CA LYS A 128 11.00 -11.37 -6.76
C LYS A 128 10.01 -12.44 -6.29
N ASP A 129 10.35 -13.72 -6.45
CA ASP A 129 9.48 -14.81 -6.00
C ASP A 129 9.25 -14.75 -4.48
N LEU A 130 10.34 -14.51 -3.72
CA LEU A 130 10.24 -14.31 -2.28
C LEU A 130 9.44 -13.06 -1.91
N PHE A 131 9.60 -11.97 -2.64
CA PHE A 131 8.83 -10.74 -2.44
C PHE A 131 7.32 -11.02 -2.61
N TRP A 132 6.92 -11.68 -3.69
CA TRP A 132 5.51 -11.98 -3.94
C TRP A 132 4.92 -12.95 -2.93
N ALA A 133 5.69 -13.96 -2.49
CA ALA A 133 5.29 -14.86 -1.42
C ALA A 133 5.01 -14.08 -0.13
N LYS A 134 5.98 -13.26 0.33
CA LYS A 134 5.84 -12.46 1.55
C LYS A 134 4.70 -11.45 1.47
N LEU A 135 4.53 -10.78 0.32
CA LEU A 135 3.44 -9.83 0.13
C LEU A 135 2.09 -10.53 0.23
N SER A 136 1.96 -11.70 -0.39
CA SER A 136 0.73 -12.51 -0.33
C SER A 136 0.42 -12.93 1.10
N ASP A 137 1.42 -13.44 1.83
CA ASP A 137 1.25 -13.85 3.22
C ASP A 137 0.75 -12.67 4.06
N ALA A 138 1.38 -11.50 3.93
CA ALA A 138 0.99 -10.29 4.64
C ALA A 138 -0.47 -9.85 4.35
N LEU A 139 -0.98 -10.10 3.14
CA LEU A 139 -2.36 -9.81 2.75
C LEU A 139 -3.39 -10.83 3.28
N THR A 140 -2.94 -12.04 3.62
CA THR A 140 -3.81 -13.09 4.21
C THR A 140 -3.93 -13.00 5.73
N VAL A 141 -2.95 -12.40 6.42
CA VAL A 141 -2.98 -12.24 7.88
C VAL A 141 -4.20 -11.40 8.27
N ILE A 142 -5.13 -12.03 9.02
CA ILE A 142 -6.32 -11.39 9.56
C ILE A 142 -5.87 -10.40 10.64
N ASN A 143 -6.29 -9.15 10.53
CA ASN A 143 -6.06 -8.16 11.58
C ASN A 143 -6.87 -8.59 12.82
N THR A 144 -6.19 -9.03 13.87
CA THR A 144 -6.82 -9.25 15.18
C THR A 144 -7.23 -7.89 15.72
N ARG A 145 -8.53 -7.58 15.65
CA ARG A 145 -9.10 -6.42 16.33
C ARG A 145 -8.78 -6.55 17.81
N TYR A 146 -7.99 -5.65 18.37
CA TYR A 146 -8.08 -5.40 19.80
C TYR A 146 -9.49 -4.84 20.04
N GLN A 147 -10.39 -5.69 20.54
CA GLN A 147 -11.60 -5.21 21.18
C GLN A 147 -11.15 -4.45 22.43
N SER A 148 -11.25 -3.14 22.40
CA SER A 148 -11.21 -2.32 23.61
C SER A 148 -12.41 -2.74 24.46
N LEU A 149 -12.13 -3.31 25.64
CA LEU A 149 -13.10 -3.43 26.73
C LEU A 149 -13.45 -2.04 27.28
#